data_AF-A0A1G1E6V7-F1
#
_entry.id   AF-A0A1G1E6V7-F1
#
_cell.length_a   1.000
_cell.length_b   1.000
_cell.length_c   1.000
_cell.angle_alpha   90.00
_cell.angle_beta   90.00
_cell.angle_gamma   90.00
#
_symmetry.space_group_name_H-M   'P 1'
#
loop_
_entity.id
_entity.type
_entity.pdbx_description
1 polymer ?
#
loop_
_entity_poly.entity_id
_entity_poly.type
_entity_poly.pdbx_seq_one_letter_code
_entity_poly.pdbx_strand_id
1 'polypeptide(L)' 'MLVEKYPFITTRVGDIPRSYLPITIINPENYKAINVYALIDTGADECAFPASFALPLGHNLQSGSQKRINFITYF' A
#
# COMPACT_ATOMS: atom_id res chain seq x y z
N MET A 1 -6.23 19.77 1.68
CA MET A 1 -7.59 19.26 1.42
C MET A 1 -7.96 18.38 2.61
N LEU A 2 -8.93 18.79 3.42
CA LEU A 2 -9.45 17.96 4.51
C LEU A 2 -10.45 16.96 3.93
N VAL A 3 -10.37 15.70 4.38
CA VAL A 3 -11.34 14.67 4.04
C VAL A 3 -12.41 14.67 5.14
N GLU A 4 -13.61 15.19 4.83
CA GLU A 4 -14.66 15.45 5.83
C GLU A 4 -15.73 14.33 5.91
N LYS A 5 -15.83 13.48 4.89
CA LYS A 5 -16.70 12.31 4.86
C LYS A 5 -15.96 11.13 4.27
N TYR A 6 -15.70 10.12 5.10
CA TYR A 6 -15.09 8.89 4.61
C TYR A 6 -15.71 7.67 5.31
N PRO A 7 -16.64 6.95 4.65
CA PRO A 7 -17.20 5.74 5.23
C PRO A 7 -16.10 4.67 5.31
N PHE A 8 -16.06 3.94 6.43
CA PHE A 8 -15.24 2.74 6.50
C PHE A 8 -15.69 1.75 5.42
N ILE A 9 -14.74 1.18 4.70
CA ILE A 9 -14.98 0.25 3.58
C ILE A 9 -14.64 -1.16 4.04
N THR A 10 -15.46 -2.13 3.63
CA THR A 10 -15.18 -3.57 3.71
C THR A 10 -14.74 -4.05 2.33
N THR A 11 -13.52 -4.55 2.20
CA THR A 11 -12.99 -5.03 0.92
C THR A 11 -13.34 -6.50 0.64
N ARG A 12 -13.77 -7.26 1.66
CA ARG A 12 -14.29 -8.63 1.56
C ARG A 12 -15.48 -8.83 2.50
N VAL A 13 -16.30 -9.84 2.20
CA VAL A 13 -17.41 -10.26 3.07
C VAL A 13 -16.84 -10.78 4.38
N GLY A 14 -17.28 -10.20 5.50
CA GLY A 14 -16.83 -10.56 6.84
C GLY A 14 -15.59 -9.80 7.34
N ASP A 15 -15.00 -8.92 6.52
CA ASP A 15 -13.91 -8.06 6.98
C ASP A 15 -14.41 -6.97 7.93
N ILE A 16 -13.53 -6.52 8.82
CA ILE A 16 -13.75 -5.35 9.66
C ILE A 16 -13.70 -4.11 8.76
N PRO A 17 -14.71 -3.22 8.78
CA PRO A 17 -14.66 -1.95 8.06
C PRO A 17 -13.46 -1.12 8.49
N ARG A 18 -12.66 -0.62 7.53
CA ARG A 18 -11.53 0.30 7.81
C ARG A 18 -11.51 1.50 6.88
N SER A 19 -10.69 2.49 7.22
CA SER A 19 -10.44 3.67 6.38
C SER A 19 -9.61 3.29 5.15
N TYR A 20 -10.26 3.09 4.00
CA TYR A 20 -9.58 2.74 2.75
C TYR A 20 -9.76 3.79 1.66
N LEU A 21 -8.70 4.36 1.10
CA LEU A 21 -8.77 5.28 -0.03
C LEU A 21 -8.61 4.52 -1.38
N PRO A 22 -9.51 4.68 -2.38
CA PRO A 22 -9.23 4.20 -3.73
C PRO A 22 -8.10 5.03 -4.33
N ILE A 23 -7.04 4.36 -4.76
CA ILE A 23 -5.87 4.99 -5.37
C ILE A 23 -5.46 4.26 -6.64
N THR A 24 -4.71 4.96 -7.49
CA THR A 24 -3.99 4.37 -8.62
C THR A 24 -2.50 4.39 -8.30
N ILE A 25 -1.86 3.24 -8.30
CA ILE A 25 -0.40 3.12 -8.21
C ILE A 25 0.13 3.03 -9.63
N ILE A 26 1.04 3.92 -10.00
CA ILE A 26 1.63 4.00 -11.35
C ILE A 26 3.13 3.77 -11.24
N ASN A 27 3.67 2.83 -12.03
CA ASN A 27 5.11 2.74 -12.23
C ASN A 27 5.52 3.81 -13.27
N PRO A 28 6.33 4.82 -12.90
CA PRO A 28 6.70 5.91 -13.80
C PRO A 28 7.63 5.47 -14.95
N GLU A 29 8.31 4.32 -14.83
CA GLU A 29 9.27 3.85 -15.85
C GLU A 29 8.59 3.22 -17.06
N ASN A 30 7.41 2.62 -16.87
CA ASN A 30 6.69 1.87 -17.90
C ASN A 30 5.20 2.23 -18.00
N TYR A 31 4.72 3.17 -17.18
CA TYR A 31 3.34 3.66 -17.09
C TYR A 31 2.29 2.58 -16.80
N LYS A 32 2.70 1.37 -16.36
CA LYS A 32 1.78 0.36 -15.87
C LYS A 32 1.15 0.84 -14.57
N ALA A 33 -0.14 0.57 -14.41
CA ALA A 33 -0.91 1.03 -13.27
C ALA A 33 -1.83 -0.06 -12.72
N ILE A 34 -2.08 0.01 -11.42
CA ILE A 34 -3.08 -0.80 -10.72
C ILE A 34 -3.99 0.09 -9.89
N ASN A 35 -5.29 -0.22 -9.87
CA ASN A 35 -6.27 0.45 -9.03
C ASN A 35 -6.53 -0.41 -7.79
N VAL A 36 -6.37 0.17 -6.61
CA VAL A 36 -6.47 -0.57 -5.34
C VAL A 36 -7.14 0.28 -4.25
N TYR A 37 -7.62 -0.37 -3.21
CA TYR A 37 -8.02 0.28 -1.96
C TYR A 37 -6.84 0.26 -0.98
N ALA A 38 -6.31 1.43 -0.65
CA ALA A 38 -5.19 1.57 0.28
C ALA A 38 -5.67 1.90 1.70
N LEU A 39 -5.16 1.18 2.71
CA LEU A 39 -5.46 1.46 4.11
C LEU A 39 -4.80 2.77 4.52
N ILE A 40 -5.58 3.67 5.13
CA ILE A 40 -5.06 4.86 5.81
C ILE A 40 -4.62 4.42 7.20
N ASP A 41 -3.32 4.34 7.43
CA ASP A 41 -2.72 3.89 8.69
C ASP A 41 -1.73 4.95 9.22
N THR A 42 -2.20 5.77 10.15
CA THR A 42 -1.36 6.82 10.77
C THR A 42 -0.31 6.25 11.74
N GLY A 43 -0.36 4.95 12.03
CA GLY A 43 0.62 4.28 12.87
C GLY A 43 1.85 3.76 12.10
N ALA A 44 1.86 3.88 10.77
CA ALA A 44 2.96 3.45 9.91
C ALA A 44 3.86 4.62 9.51
N ASP A 45 5.17 4.48 9.70
CA ASP A 45 6.17 5.47 9.26
C ASP A 45 6.35 5.50 7.73
N GLU A 46 6.12 4.37 7.06
CA GLU A 46 6.31 4.19 5.62
C GLU A 46 5.13 3.40 5.01
N CYS A 47 4.83 3.65 3.74
CA CYS A 47 3.86 2.85 2.98
C CYS A 47 4.46 1.48 2.62
N ALA A 48 3.66 0.42 2.74
CA ALA A 48 4.02 -0.92 2.30
C ALA A 48 3.05 -1.43 1.23
N PHE A 49 3.58 -2.19 0.27
CA PHE A 49 2.81 -2.79 -0.81
C PHE A 49 2.95 -4.32 -0.78
N PRO A 50 1.89 -5.08 -1.07
CA PRO A 50 2.00 -6.52 -1.27
C PRO A 50 2.98 -6.85 -2.40
N ALA A 51 3.85 -7.86 -2.19
CA ALA A 51 4.80 -8.31 -3.20
C ALA A 51 4.12 -8.71 -4.53
N SER A 52 2.87 -9.17 -4.48
CA SER A 52 2.08 -9.52 -5.67
C SER A 52 1.82 -8.33 -6.60
N PHE A 53 2.01 -7.09 -6.16
CA PHE A 53 1.82 -5.89 -7.00
C PHE A 53 2.99 -5.65 -7.95
N ALA A 54 4.15 -6.27 -7.70
CA ALA A 54 5.32 -6.07 -8.54
C ALA A 54 5.12 -6.55 -9.97
N LEU A 55 4.54 -7.74 -10.15
CA LEU A 55 4.29 -8.32 -11.48
C LEU A 55 3.39 -7.43 -12.36
N PRO A 56 2.18 -6.99 -11.91
CA PRO A 56 1.34 -6.13 -12.73
C PRO A 56 1.94 -4.73 -12.95
N LEU A 57 2.77 -4.22 -12.04
CA LEU A 57 3.51 -2.96 -12.21
C LEU A 57 4.80 -3.11 -13.05
N GLY A 58 5.16 -4.33 -13.45
CA GLY A 58 6.39 -4.61 -14.20
C GLY A 58 7.68 -4.41 -13.40
N HIS A 59 7.63 -4.50 -12.07
CA HIS A 59 8.82 -4.50 -11.22
C HIS A 59 9.39 -5.91 -11.06
N ASN A 60 10.72 -6.01 -11.08
CA ASN A 60 11.43 -7.20 -10.64
C ASN A 60 11.84 -7.03 -9.18
N LEU A 61 11.19 -7.76 -8.26
CA LEU A 61 11.49 -7.66 -6.82
C LEU A 61 12.90 -8.14 -6.47
N GLN A 62 13.54 -8.93 -7.34
CA GLN A 62 14.90 -9.41 -7.13
C GLN A 62 15.95 -8.42 -7.64
N SER A 63 15.56 -7.39 -8.40
CA SER A 63 16.49 -6.36 -8.88
C SER A 63 16.62 -5.15 -7.94
N GLY A 64 16.03 -5.23 -6.75
CA GLY A 64 16.12 -4.18 -5.73
C GLY A 64 17.43 -4.20 -4.93
N SER A 65 17.76 -3.09 -4.27
CA SER A 65 18.83 -3.04 -3.26
C SER A 65 18.28 -3.49 -1.91
N GLN A 66 19.02 -4.36 -1.21
CA GLN A 66 18.61 -4.86 0.11
C GLN A 66 18.61 -3.71 1.13
N LYS A 67 17.45 -3.33 1.68
CA LYS A 67 17.35 -2.34 2.77
C LYS A 67 17.68 -3.03 4.09
N ARG A 68 18.68 -2.54 4.81
CA ARG A 68 18.97 -3.00 6.17
C ARG A 68 17.89 -2.47 7.11
N ILE A 69 17.04 -3.35 7.62
CA ILE A 69 16.05 -3.02 8.65
C ILE A 69 16.79 -2.98 10.00
N ASN A 70 16.89 -1.80 10.61
CA ASN A 70 17.34 -1.69 12.00
C ASN A 70 16.14 -1.94 12.91
N PHE A 71 16.06 -3.13 13.49
CA PHE A 71 15.11 -3.37 14.58
C PHE A 71 15.64 -2.68 15.83
N ILE A 72 14.93 -1.66 16.33
CA ILE A 72 15.13 -1.20 17.70
C ILE A 72 14.19 -2.02 18.57
N THR A 73 14.75 -2.93 19.35
CA THR A 73 14.01 -3.73 20.31
C THR A 73 13.75 -2.88 21.56
N TYR A 74 12.55 -2.33 21.70
CA TYR A 74 12.02 -1.94 23.01
C TYR A 74 10.87 -2.90 23.32
N PHE A 75 11.18 -3.87 24.19
CA PHE A 75 10.16 -4.61 24.94
C PHE A 75 9.58 -3.71 26.03
#